data_AF-A0A6J8D3H2-F1
#
_entry.id   AF-A0A6J8D3H2-F1
#
_cell.length_a   1.000
_cell.length_b   1.000
_cell.length_c   1.000
_cell.angle_alpha   90.00
_cell.angle_beta   90.00
_cell.angle_gamma   90.00
#
_symmetry.space_group_name_H-M   'P 1'
#
loop_
_entity.id
_entity.type
_entity.pdbx_description
1 polymer ?
#
loop_
_entity_poly.entity_id
_entity_poly.type
_entity_poly.pdbx_seq_one_letter_code
_entity_poly.pdbx_strand_id
1 'polypeptide(L)'
;MFFFRDYYQTKGCYWYVKLNLGEWQVKCSKPQSLLSSQGCIYNVPQEYSGEDIKYALNEYEVTKATRLTYYDKEQAKRVPSRTIKLFFNIPQMPTSVCIGFLKYRVKLFVPKPLQCYNCEQFGHVATNCKRSKACVKCSLRLEGQCSTDTVVCVNWKGSHQVNSKVAPKE
;
A
#
# COMPACT_ATOMS: atom_id res chain seq x y z
N MET A 1 11.37 -25.71 29.55
CA MET A 1 11.47 -24.28 29.20
C MET A 1 12.77 -24.12 28.43
N PHE A 2 12.74 -24.24 27.11
CA PHE A 2 13.96 -24.25 26.30
C PHE A 2 14.46 -22.82 26.11
N PHE A 3 15.61 -22.53 26.72
CA PHE A 3 16.35 -21.29 26.54
C PHE A 3 16.87 -21.23 25.10
N PHE A 4 16.36 -20.28 24.31
CA PHE A 4 16.94 -19.92 23.01
C PHE A 4 18.26 -19.19 23.26
N ARG A 5 19.37 -19.92 23.33
CA ARG A 5 20.72 -19.35 23.36
C ARG A 5 21.26 -19.30 21.93
N ASP A 6 21.33 -18.07 21.44
CA ASP A 6 21.94 -17.52 20.24
C ASP A 6 22.80 -18.44 19.35
N TYR A 7 22.34 -18.64 18.12
CA TYR A 7 23.23 -18.94 16.99
C TYR A 7 22.66 -18.32 15.70
N TYR A 8 22.78 -17.00 15.59
CA TYR A 8 22.40 -16.26 14.38
C TYR A 8 23.54 -16.37 13.35
N GLN A 9 23.29 -17.05 12.22
CA GLN A 9 24.21 -17.03 11.07
C GLN A 9 23.69 -16.03 10.04
N THR A 10 24.53 -15.06 9.66
CA THR A 10 24.26 -14.12 8.57
C THR A 10 24.75 -14.69 7.24
N LYS A 11 23.85 -14.83 6.26
CA LYS A 11 24.22 -14.92 4.84
C LYS A 11 23.26 -14.01 4.06
N GLY A 12 23.68 -12.77 3.80
CA GLY A 12 22.86 -11.73 3.16
C GLY A 12 21.76 -11.15 4.05
N CYS A 13 20.82 -10.40 3.47
CA CYS A 13 19.70 -9.69 4.11
C CYS A 13 18.67 -10.59 4.85
N TYR A 14 18.99 -11.86 5.09
CA TYR A 14 18.06 -12.86 5.61
C TYR A 14 18.52 -13.37 6.97
N TRP A 15 17.72 -13.07 7.99
CA TRP A 15 17.84 -13.66 9.32
C TRP A 15 17.18 -15.04 9.31
N TYR A 16 17.97 -16.09 9.50
CA TYR A 16 17.43 -17.42 9.74
C TYR A 16 18.13 -18.10 10.91
N VAL A 17 17.35 -18.88 11.65
CA VAL A 17 17.83 -19.71 12.74
C VAL A 17 17.76 -21.15 12.26
N LYS A 18 18.89 -21.87 12.38
CA LYS A 18 18.90 -23.32 12.20
C LYS A 18 18.64 -23.95 13.55
N LEU A 19 17.62 -24.79 13.63
CA LEU A 19 17.17 -25.46 14.84
C LEU A 19 17.03 -26.95 14.54
N ASN A 20 17.33 -27.80 15.51
CA ASN A 20 17.03 -29.23 15.40
C ASN A 20 15.74 -29.52 16.16
N LEU A 21 14.76 -30.11 15.48
CA LEU A 21 13.54 -30.65 16.08
C LEU A 21 13.66 -32.18 16.08
N GLY A 22 14.29 -32.71 17.12
CA GLY A 22 14.72 -34.12 17.15
C GLY A 22 15.85 -34.35 16.14
N GLU A 23 15.67 -35.27 15.21
CA GLU A 23 16.61 -35.58 14.12
C GLU A 23 16.48 -34.65 12.92
N TRP A 24 15.43 -33.81 12.87
CA TRP A 24 15.16 -32.94 11.73
C TRP A 24 15.89 -31.61 11.87
N GLN A 25 16.73 -31.28 10.89
CA GLN A 25 17.32 -29.95 10.79
C GLN A 25 16.35 -28.99 10.09
N VAL A 26 15.89 -27.98 10.82
CA VAL A 26 14.86 -27.04 10.35
C VAL A 26 15.45 -25.65 10.26
N LYS A 27 15.11 -24.93 9.19
CA LYS A 27 15.49 -23.54 8.96
C LYS A 27 14.28 -22.65 9.14
N CYS A 28 14.27 -21.83 10.17
CA CYS A 28 13.22 -20.83 10.41
C CYS A 28 13.74 -19.45 10.01
N SER A 29 13.02 -18.72 9.16
CA SER A 29 13.36 -17.35 8.76
C SER A 29 12.19 -16.41 8.98
N LYS A 30 12.47 -15.14 9.32
CA LYS A 30 11.42 -14.12 9.30
C LYS A 30 10.94 -13.94 7.85
N PRO A 31 9.62 -13.86 7.60
CA PRO A 31 9.12 -13.60 6.26
C PRO A 31 9.59 -12.23 5.76
N GLN A 32 9.95 -12.15 4.47
CA GLN A 32 10.50 -10.93 3.86
C GLN A 32 9.55 -9.72 3.97
N SER A 33 8.24 -9.98 4.04
CA SER A 33 7.22 -8.95 4.25
C SER A 33 7.38 -8.21 5.58
N LEU A 34 7.95 -8.84 6.62
CA LEU A 34 8.24 -8.21 7.91
C LEU A 34 9.59 -7.49 7.94
N LEU A 35 10.40 -7.64 6.88
CA LEU A 35 11.72 -7.02 6.76
C LEU A 35 11.70 -5.82 5.80
N SER A 36 10.56 -5.54 5.17
CA SER A 36 10.40 -4.42 4.24
C SER A 36 9.36 -3.43 4.72
N SER A 37 9.58 -2.16 4.42
CA SER A 37 8.65 -1.08 4.74
C SER A 37 8.40 -0.20 3.53
N GLN A 38 7.25 0.48 3.52
CA GLN A 38 6.82 1.30 2.39
C GLN A 38 6.49 2.71 2.87
N GLY A 39 7.15 3.68 2.27
CA GLY A 39 6.97 5.09 2.60
C GLY A 39 6.52 5.91 1.41
N CYS A 40 6.06 7.13 1.68
CA CYS A 40 5.75 8.13 0.69
C CYS A 40 6.38 9.47 1.04
N ILE A 41 6.91 10.13 0.02
CA ILE A 41 7.36 11.51 0.06
C ILE A 41 6.48 12.35 -0.88
N TYR A 42 6.28 13.61 -0.53
CA TYR A 42 5.41 14.55 -1.22
C TYR A 42 6.20 15.75 -1.74
N ASN A 43 5.62 16.49 -2.68
CA ASN A 43 6.18 17.71 -3.25
C ASN A 43 7.52 17.54 -3.97
N VAL A 44 7.78 16.36 -4.56
CA VAL A 44 8.96 16.17 -5.39
C VAL A 44 8.67 16.66 -6.82
N PRO A 45 9.53 17.53 -7.40
CA PRO A 45 9.37 18.01 -8.78
C PRO A 45 9.15 16.87 -9.77
N GLN A 46 8.29 17.09 -10.77
CA GLN A 46 7.94 16.06 -11.76
C GLN A 46 9.09 15.75 -12.73
N GLU A 47 10.07 16.63 -12.81
CA GLU A 47 11.28 16.49 -13.64
C GLU A 47 12.11 15.27 -13.24
N TYR A 48 12.11 14.89 -11.96
CA TYR A 48 12.84 13.72 -11.48
C TYR A 48 12.05 12.43 -11.72
N SER A 49 12.64 11.49 -12.46
CA SER A 49 12.06 10.17 -12.65
C SER A 49 12.14 9.34 -11.36
N GLY A 50 11.38 8.23 -11.31
CA GLY A 50 11.49 7.30 -10.19
C GLY A 50 12.88 6.68 -10.05
N GLU A 51 13.62 6.56 -11.15
CA GLU A 51 14.97 5.99 -11.17
C GLU A 51 16.00 6.96 -10.61
N ASP A 52 15.90 8.25 -10.96
CA ASP A 52 16.76 9.31 -10.41
C ASP A 52 16.63 9.38 -8.88
N ILE A 53 15.40 9.27 -8.39
CA ILE A 53 15.11 9.28 -6.95
C ILE A 53 15.66 8.03 -6.27
N LYS A 54 15.60 6.87 -6.94
CA LYS A 54 16.21 5.64 -6.41
C LYS A 54 17.72 5.81 -6.27
N TYR A 55 18.38 6.37 -7.28
CA TYR A 55 19.82 6.61 -7.24
C TYR A 55 20.20 7.61 -6.13
N ALA A 56 19.46 8.72 -6.02
CA ALA A 56 19.70 9.74 -4.99
C ALA A 56 19.48 9.23 -3.55
N LEU A 57 18.66 8.19 -3.37
CA LEU A 57 18.33 7.60 -2.08
C LEU A 57 19.00 6.25 -1.82
N ASN A 58 20.06 5.92 -2.55
CA ASN A 58 20.77 4.65 -2.40
C ASN A 58 21.32 4.46 -0.97
N GLU A 59 21.72 5.55 -0.31
CA GLU A 59 22.20 5.56 1.08
C GLU A 59 21.14 5.11 2.10
N TYR A 60 19.86 5.21 1.76
CA TYR A 60 18.74 4.86 2.63
C TYR A 60 18.16 3.46 2.37
N GLU A 61 18.92 2.59 1.67
CA GLU A 61 18.52 1.22 1.31
C GLU A 61 17.17 1.13 0.56
N VAL A 62 16.90 2.11 -0.29
CA VAL A 62 15.71 2.14 -1.14
C VAL A 62 15.85 1.12 -2.27
N THR A 63 15.03 0.07 -2.25
CA THR A 63 15.02 -0.97 -3.29
C THR A 63 14.34 -0.49 -4.57
N LYS A 64 13.26 0.27 -4.41
CA LYS A 64 12.42 0.76 -5.51
C LYS A 64 11.81 2.11 -5.14
N ALA A 65 11.76 3.01 -6.11
CA ALA A 65 10.98 4.24 -6.03
C ALA A 65 10.00 4.25 -7.20
N THR A 66 8.75 4.63 -6.95
CA THR A 66 7.68 4.64 -7.95
C THR A 66 6.85 5.89 -7.79
N ARG A 67 6.80 6.71 -8.84
CA ARG A 67 5.96 7.91 -8.87
C ARG A 67 4.50 7.51 -9.01
N LEU A 68 3.65 8.04 -8.14
CA LEU A 68 2.21 7.80 -8.22
C LEU A 68 1.62 8.64 -9.36
N THR A 69 0.58 8.13 -10.01
CA THR A 69 -0.16 8.83 -11.06
C THR A 69 -1.59 9.06 -10.64
N TYR A 70 -2.20 10.11 -11.19
CA TYR A 70 -3.64 10.35 -11.07
C TYR A 70 -4.24 10.44 -12.47
N TYR A 71 -5.56 10.27 -12.56
CA TYR A 71 -6.29 10.44 -13.80
C TYR A 71 -6.78 11.88 -13.89
N ASP A 72 -6.32 12.59 -14.91
CA ASP A 72 -6.78 13.93 -15.25
C ASP A 72 -8.02 13.82 -16.13
N LYS A 73 -9.14 14.39 -15.67
CA LYS A 73 -10.43 14.34 -16.36
C LYS A 73 -10.47 15.28 -17.56
N GLU A 74 -9.75 16.40 -17.50
CA GLU A 74 -9.78 17.42 -18.55
C GLU A 74 -8.99 16.94 -19.77
N GLN A 75 -7.83 16.34 -19.51
CA GLN A 75 -6.94 15.84 -20.55
C GLN A 75 -7.14 14.35 -20.85
N ALA A 76 -8.13 13.71 -20.20
CA ALA A 76 -8.46 12.29 -20.30
C ALA A 76 -7.26 11.33 -20.18
N LYS A 77 -6.22 11.70 -19.43
CA LYS A 77 -4.94 10.97 -19.38
C LYS A 77 -4.41 10.76 -17.97
N ARG A 78 -3.52 9.77 -17.80
CA ARG A 78 -2.80 9.55 -16.54
C ARG A 78 -1.60 10.49 -16.47
N VAL A 79 -1.57 11.33 -15.44
CA VAL A 79 -0.52 12.33 -15.22
C VAL A 79 0.30 11.97 -13.98
N PRO A 80 1.63 12.14 -14.01
CA PRO A 80 2.48 11.94 -12.83
C PRO A 80 2.13 12.91 -11.71
N SER A 81 1.97 12.40 -10.49
CA SER A 81 1.82 13.22 -9.28
C SER A 81 3.18 13.68 -8.75
N ARG A 82 3.18 14.64 -7.82
CA ARG A 82 4.36 15.05 -7.03
C ARG A 82 4.65 14.12 -5.84
N THR A 83 4.01 12.95 -5.81
CA THR A 83 4.15 11.95 -4.75
C THR A 83 4.90 10.73 -5.26
N ILE A 84 5.93 10.31 -4.51
CA ILE A 84 6.68 9.09 -4.79
C ILE A 84 6.47 8.11 -3.65
N LYS A 85 6.24 6.86 -4.03
CA LYS A 85 6.24 5.71 -3.15
C LYS A 85 7.65 5.11 -3.12
N LEU A 86 8.19 4.93 -1.93
CA LEU A 86 9.49 4.33 -1.66
C LEU A 86 9.29 2.94 -1.05
N PHE A 87 10.11 2.00 -1.49
CA PHE A 87 10.19 0.65 -0.95
C PHE A 87 11.56 0.48 -0.32
N PHE A 88 11.56 0.18 0.97
CA PHE A 88 12.76 -0.02 1.78
C PHE A 88 12.95 -1.50 2.09
N ASN A 89 14.19 -1.96 2.10
CA ASN A 89 14.53 -3.33 2.54
C ASN A 89 14.83 -3.41 4.05
N ILE A 90 14.28 -2.45 4.82
CA ILE A 90 14.38 -2.38 6.27
C ILE A 90 12.99 -2.33 6.90
N PRO A 91 12.81 -2.92 8.09
CA PRO A 91 11.52 -2.96 8.78
C PRO A 91 11.08 -1.58 9.27
N GLN A 92 12.02 -0.71 9.65
CA GLN A 92 11.74 0.66 10.07
C GLN A 92 12.28 1.64 9.04
N MET A 93 11.38 2.36 8.36
CA MET A 93 11.76 3.40 7.42
C MET A 93 12.27 4.66 8.16
N PRO A 94 13.20 5.42 7.57
CA PRO A 94 13.62 6.70 8.14
C PRO A 94 12.45 7.68 8.19
N THR A 95 12.45 8.59 9.16
CA THR A 95 11.42 9.64 9.30
C THR A 95 11.54 10.72 8.23
N SER A 96 12.75 10.91 7.69
CA SER A 96 13.04 11.86 6.62
C SER A 96 14.20 11.36 5.77
N VAL A 97 14.19 11.76 4.50
CA VAL A 97 15.27 11.51 3.54
C VAL A 97 15.70 12.81 2.89
N CYS A 98 16.96 12.90 2.49
CA CYS A 98 17.49 14.05 1.75
C CYS A 98 17.68 13.68 0.28
N ILE A 99 17.24 14.57 -0.62
CA ILE A 99 17.50 14.46 -2.06
C ILE A 99 18.12 15.79 -2.47
N GLY A 100 19.40 15.77 -2.84
CA GLY A 100 20.20 16.99 -2.98
C GLY A 100 20.22 17.80 -1.67
N PHE A 101 19.81 19.07 -1.72
CA PHE A 101 19.77 19.97 -0.56
C PHE A 101 18.40 20.05 0.12
N LEU A 102 17.44 19.21 -0.30
CA LEU A 102 16.06 19.24 0.20
C LEU A 102 15.78 18.05 1.12
N LYS A 103 15.17 18.34 2.27
CA LYS A 103 14.72 17.34 3.23
C LYS A 103 13.25 17.01 3.05
N TYR A 104 12.95 15.75 2.80
CA TYR A 104 11.59 15.23 2.64
C TYR A 104 11.18 14.39 3.84
N ARG A 105 10.00 14.65 4.39
CA ARG A 105 9.42 13.78 5.42
C ARG A 105 8.84 12.54 4.77
N VAL A 106 9.25 11.37 5.25
CA VAL A 106 8.67 10.09 4.83
C VAL A 106 7.44 9.82 5.70
N LYS A 107 6.32 9.52 5.06
CA LYS A 107 5.11 9.04 5.73
C LYS A 107 4.86 7.59 5.37
N LEU A 108 4.26 6.81 6.27
CA LEU A 108 3.81 5.46 5.96
C LEU A 108 2.89 5.49 4.73
N PHE A 109 3.17 4.62 3.75
CA PHE A 109 2.28 4.46 2.61
C PHE A 109 1.08 3.60 3.02
N VAL A 110 -0.08 4.23 3.14
CA VAL A 110 -1.36 3.53 3.31
C VAL A 110 -2.05 3.46 1.94
N PRO A 111 -2.11 2.28 1.28
CA PRO A 111 -2.85 2.14 0.04
C PRO A 111 -4.33 2.41 0.28
N LYS A 112 -5.02 2.96 -0.72
CA LYS A 112 -6.47 3.03 -0.67
C LYS A 112 -7.03 1.60 -0.61
N PRO A 113 -8.06 1.35 0.22
CA PRO A 113 -8.70 0.05 0.26
C PRO A 113 -9.22 -0.31 -1.14
N LEU A 114 -9.05 -1.58 -1.50
CA LEU A 114 -9.46 -2.09 -2.80
C LEU A 114 -10.99 -2.15 -2.85
N GLN A 115 -11.61 -1.29 -3.65
CA GLN A 115 -13.06 -1.26 -3.82
C GLN A 115 -13.50 -2.13 -5.01
N CYS A 116 -14.50 -2.97 -4.76
CA CYS A 116 -15.15 -3.75 -5.81
C CYS A 116 -16.17 -2.87 -6.55
N TYR A 117 -15.94 -2.55 -7.83
CA TYR A 117 -16.90 -1.78 -8.64
C TYR A 117 -18.20 -2.52 -9.01
N ASN A 118 -18.36 -3.78 -8.58
CA ASN A 118 -19.59 -4.53 -8.78
C ASN A 118 -20.50 -4.44 -7.54
N CYS A 119 -19.96 -4.73 -6.35
CA CYS A 119 -20.74 -4.76 -5.11
C CYS A 119 -20.45 -3.60 -4.14
N GLU A 120 -19.56 -2.68 -4.53
CA GLU A 120 -19.12 -1.50 -3.78
C GLU A 120 -18.40 -1.78 -2.45
N GLN A 121 -18.25 -3.05 -2.04
CA GLN A 121 -17.53 -3.39 -0.81
C GLN A 121 -16.01 -3.41 -1.00
N PHE A 122 -15.28 -3.20 0.10
CA PHE A 122 -13.83 -3.32 0.09
C PHE A 122 -13.33 -4.78 0.16
N GLY A 123 -12.07 -4.98 -0.22
CA GLY A 123 -11.32 -6.22 -0.04
C GLY A 123 -11.20 -7.11 -1.27
N HIS A 124 -11.87 -6.79 -2.39
CA HIS A 124 -11.74 -7.57 -3.63
C HIS A 124 -12.00 -6.73 -4.89
N VAL A 125 -11.49 -7.21 -6.03
CA VAL A 125 -11.80 -6.65 -7.36
C VAL A 125 -13.10 -7.22 -7.91
N ALA A 126 -13.71 -6.49 -8.87
CA ALA A 126 -14.95 -6.91 -9.52
C ALA A 126 -14.87 -8.29 -10.19
N THR A 127 -13.71 -8.66 -10.73
CA THR A 127 -13.50 -9.96 -11.39
C THR A 127 -13.62 -11.16 -10.45
N ASN A 128 -13.34 -10.98 -9.16
CA ASN A 128 -13.46 -12.03 -8.15
C ASN A 128 -14.74 -11.88 -7.30
N CYS A 129 -15.67 -11.04 -7.73
CA CYS A 129 -16.90 -10.76 -7.01
C CYS A 129 -17.93 -11.87 -7.25
N LYS A 130 -18.42 -12.48 -6.17
CA LYS A 130 -19.50 -13.50 -6.22
C LYS A 130 -20.90 -12.91 -5.99
N ARG A 131 -21.00 -11.59 -5.80
CA ARG A 131 -22.26 -10.91 -5.46
C ARG A 131 -22.86 -10.26 -6.70
N SER A 132 -24.18 -10.08 -6.69
CA SER A 132 -24.85 -9.25 -7.68
C SER A 132 -24.50 -7.77 -7.52
N LYS A 133 -24.73 -7.02 -8.61
CA LYS A 133 -24.43 -5.60 -8.72
C LYS A 133 -25.17 -4.80 -7.64
N ALA A 134 -24.44 -3.97 -6.92
CA ALA A 134 -25.00 -3.06 -5.91
C ALA A 134 -25.04 -1.64 -6.46
N CYS A 135 -26.01 -0.85 -5.99
CA CYS A 135 -26.09 0.56 -6.32
C CYS A 135 -25.07 1.38 -5.51
N VAL A 136 -24.32 2.26 -6.18
CA VAL A 136 -23.35 3.18 -5.54
C VAL A 136 -24.02 4.19 -4.58
N LYS A 137 -25.29 4.53 -4.83
CA LYS A 137 -26.05 5.50 -4.02
C LYS A 137 -26.65 4.84 -2.77
N CYS A 138 -27.53 3.86 -2.94
CA CYS A 138 -28.31 3.29 -1.83
C CYS A 138 -27.78 1.93 -1.33
N SER A 139 -26.72 1.39 -1.93
CA SER A 139 -26.14 0.08 -1.59
C SER A 139 -27.07 -1.13 -1.75
N LEU A 140 -28.28 -0.93 -2.28
CA LEU A 140 -29.24 -2.00 -2.59
C LEU A 140 -28.87 -2.69 -3.90
N ARG A 141 -29.27 -3.97 -4.00
CA ARG A 141 -29.17 -4.77 -5.22
C ARG A 141 -30.46 -4.58 -6.00
N LEU A 142 -30.39 -3.74 -7.02
CA LEU A 142 -31.53 -3.40 -7.85
C LEU A 142 -31.25 -3.87 -9.28
N GLU A 143 -32.22 -4.54 -9.89
CA GLU A 143 -32.22 -4.84 -11.32
C GLU A 143 -32.79 -3.62 -12.07
N GLY A 144 -32.00 -2.53 -12.15
CA GLY A 144 -32.42 -1.31 -12.83
C GLY A 144 -31.82 -0.03 -12.28
N GLN A 145 -32.40 1.10 -12.69
CA GLN A 145 -31.99 2.42 -12.23
C GLN A 145 -32.49 2.68 -10.81
N CYS A 146 -31.60 3.16 -9.94
CA CYS A 146 -31.94 3.50 -8.57
C CYS A 146 -32.76 4.80 -8.53
N SER A 147 -34.00 4.69 -8.03
CA SER A 147 -34.94 5.80 -7.81
C SER A 147 -34.89 6.37 -6.38
N THR A 148 -34.01 5.85 -5.53
CA THR A 148 -33.94 6.23 -4.12
C THR A 148 -33.08 7.48 -3.93
N ASP A 149 -33.61 8.48 -3.21
CA ASP A 149 -32.86 9.69 -2.84
C ASP A 149 -31.94 9.47 -1.63
N THR A 150 -32.11 8.36 -0.91
CA THR A 150 -31.27 8.03 0.24
C THR A 150 -29.92 7.50 -0.23
N VAL A 151 -28.88 8.15 0.28
CA VAL A 151 -27.50 7.72 0.07
C VAL A 151 -27.04 6.97 1.30
N VAL A 152 -26.68 5.70 1.13
CA VAL A 152 -26.21 4.84 2.22
C VAL A 152 -24.96 4.12 1.76
N CYS A 153 -23.90 4.20 2.58
CA CYS A 153 -22.65 3.51 2.31
C CYS A 153 -22.71 2.04 2.74
N VAL A 154 -22.32 1.11 1.85
CA VAL A 154 -22.31 -0.32 2.15
C VAL A 154 -21.31 -0.72 3.25
N ASN A 155 -20.19 0.03 3.38
CA ASN A 155 -19.11 -0.33 4.30
C ASN A 155 -19.36 0.20 5.73
N TRP A 156 -19.87 1.43 5.87
CA TRP A 156 -20.07 2.06 7.20
C TRP A 156 -21.52 2.39 7.54
N LYS A 157 -22.48 2.11 6.65
CA LYS A 157 -23.90 2.46 6.80
C LYS A 157 -24.16 3.96 7.02
N GLY A 158 -23.20 4.82 6.67
CA GLY A 158 -23.31 6.28 6.78
C GLY A 158 -24.04 6.92 5.60
N SER A 159 -24.48 8.17 5.77
CA SER A 159 -25.20 8.97 4.78
C SER A 159 -24.28 9.59 3.71
N HIS A 160 -23.45 8.77 3.07
CA HIS A 160 -22.51 9.19 2.03
C HIS A 160 -22.32 8.10 0.98
N GLN A 161 -21.93 8.49 -0.23
CA GLN A 161 -21.58 7.53 -1.28
C GLN A 161 -20.28 6.83 -0.94
N VAL A 162 -20.16 5.56 -1.31
CA VAL A 162 -18.97 4.72 -1.00
C VAL A 162 -17.67 5.34 -1.51
N ASN A 163 -17.71 5.98 -2.69
CA ASN A 163 -16.56 6.62 -3.32
C ASN A 163 -16.38 8.11 -2.93
N SER A 164 -17.15 8.61 -1.96
CA SER A 164 -17.10 10.01 -1.55
C SER A 164 -15.78 10.35 -0.86
N LYS A 165 -15.28 11.58 -1.05
CA LYS A 165 -14.13 12.10 -0.31
C LYS A 165 -14.39 12.24 1.20
N VAL A 166 -15.67 12.30 1.59
CA VAL A 166 -16.14 12.42 2.97
C VAL A 166 -16.18 11.07 3.67
N ALA A 167 -16.12 9.95 2.93
CA ALA A 167 -16.11 8.63 3.50
C ALA A 167 -14.88 8.43 4.41
N PRO A 168 -15.03 7.76 5.56
CA PRO A 168 -13.90 7.39 6.40
C PRO A 168 -12.82 6.65 5.61
N LYS A 169 -11.56 6.91 5.93
CA LYS A 169 -10.43 6.18 5.36
C LYS A 169 -9.95 5.20 6.43
N GLU A 170 -9.99 3.91 6.11
CA GLU A 170 -9.39 2.84 6.93
C GLU A 170 -7.86 2.97 6.97
#